data_AF-A0A6G9CTQ9-F1
#
_entry.id   AF-A0A6G9CTQ9-F1
#
_cell.length_a   1.000
_cell.length_b   1.000
_cell.length_c   1.000
_cell.angle_alpha   90.00
_cell.angle_beta   90.00
_cell.angle_gamma   90.00
#
_symmetry.space_group_name_H-M   'P 1'
#
loop_
_entity.id
_entity.type
_entity.pdbx_description
1 polymer ?
#
loop_
_entity_poly.entity_id
_entity_poly.type
_entity_poly.pdbx_seq_one_letter_code
_entity_poly.pdbx_strand_id
1 'polypeptide(L)'
;MNPGREPLVDESVELLHMCTREEWARAQQLGERIPDGFEAEGFVHMSTPAQVHLPANRIFAGRDDIVLLAIDPALLVGQVKYEPGVPSDPESMRFPHLYAPIPVAAVTAVVEYFPGENGVFSPVR
;
A
#
# COMPACT_ATOMS: atom_id res chain seq x y z
N MET A 1 16.88 16.58 7.45
CA MET A 1 16.58 16.38 6.01
C MET A 1 17.60 15.42 5.47
N ASN A 2 17.20 14.17 5.17
CA ASN A 2 18.05 13.22 4.49
C ASN A 2 17.70 13.30 2.98
N PRO A 3 18.48 14.04 2.17
CA PRO A 3 18.01 14.56 0.88
C PRO A 3 18.08 13.54 -0.28
N GLY A 4 17.89 12.24 -0.02
CA GLY A 4 18.37 11.22 -0.97
C GLY A 4 17.50 9.99 -1.23
N ARG A 5 16.31 9.83 -0.63
CA ARG A 5 15.44 8.69 -0.92
C ARG A 5 13.97 9.11 -0.90
N GLU A 6 13.56 9.90 -1.89
CA GLU A 6 12.14 9.89 -2.25
C GLU A 6 11.85 8.48 -2.82
N PRO A 7 10.86 7.75 -2.31
CA PRO A 7 10.45 6.49 -2.91
C PRO A 7 9.93 6.82 -4.32
N LEU A 8 10.61 6.30 -5.33
CA LEU A 8 10.20 6.43 -6.73
C LEU A 8 9.35 5.22 -7.09
N VAL A 9 8.09 5.45 -7.45
CA VAL A 9 7.27 4.48 -8.18
C VAL A 9 7.17 4.94 -9.62
N ASP A 10 6.93 4.02 -10.55
CA ASP A 10 6.63 4.42 -11.93
C ASP A 10 5.35 5.28 -11.92
N GLU A 11 5.34 6.40 -12.65
CA GLU A 11 4.21 7.32 -12.77
C GLU A 11 2.95 6.63 -13.31
N SER A 12 3.09 5.45 -13.97
CA SER A 12 1.95 4.63 -14.40
C SER A 12 1.35 3.75 -13.29
N VAL A 13 1.92 3.73 -12.08
CA VAL A 13 1.43 2.89 -10.97
C VAL A 13 0.24 3.57 -10.31
N GLU A 14 -0.94 2.99 -10.46
CA GLU A 14 -2.17 3.53 -9.86
C GLU A 14 -2.54 2.85 -8.54
N LEU A 15 -2.01 1.64 -8.28
CA LEU A 15 -2.36 0.82 -7.11
C LEU A 15 -1.12 0.44 -6.31
N LEU A 16 -1.16 0.81 -5.03
CA LEU A 16 -0.15 0.46 -4.04
C LEU A 16 -0.80 -0.29 -2.87
N HIS A 17 -0.12 -1.31 -2.37
CA HIS A 17 -0.38 -1.88 -1.05
C HIS A 17 0.86 -1.72 -0.18
N MET A 18 0.68 -1.33 1.08
CA MET A 18 1.77 -1.23 2.05
C MET A 18 1.72 -2.39 3.03
N CYS A 19 2.87 -2.96 3.34
CA CYS A 19 3.00 -4.02 4.33
C CYS A 19 4.40 -3.96 4.96
N THR A 20 4.63 -4.76 6.01
CA THR A 20 5.97 -4.91 6.55
C THR A 20 6.83 -5.76 5.60
N ARG A 21 8.16 -5.58 5.65
CA ARG A 21 9.11 -6.39 4.88
C ARG A 21 8.94 -7.89 5.19
N GLU A 22 8.64 -8.22 6.44
CA GLU A 22 8.38 -9.59 6.88
C GLU A 22 7.10 -10.16 6.27
N GLU A 23 5.99 -9.40 6.30
CA GLU A 23 4.74 -9.79 5.65
C GLU A 23 4.92 -10.04 4.15
N TRP A 24 5.72 -9.19 3.47
CA TRP A 24 6.03 -9.40 2.07
C TRP A 24 6.90 -10.65 1.82
N ALA A 25 7.92 -10.89 2.65
CA ALA A 25 8.74 -12.09 2.55
C ALA A 25 7.89 -13.37 2.72
N ARG A 26 6.92 -13.35 3.65
CA ARG A 26 5.97 -14.44 3.83
C ARG A 26 5.03 -14.60 2.63
N ALA A 27 4.48 -13.50 2.11
CA ALA A 27 3.61 -13.52 0.95
C ALA A 27 4.30 -14.16 -0.27
N GLN A 28 5.57 -13.84 -0.51
CA GLN A 28 6.36 -14.45 -1.59
C GLN A 28 6.47 -15.98 -1.46
N GLN A 29 6.52 -16.53 -0.24
CA GLN A 29 6.54 -17.98 -0.01
C GLN A 29 5.16 -18.62 -0.23
N LEU A 30 4.09 -17.89 0.09
CA LEU A 30 2.71 -18.38 -0.01
C LEU A 30 2.08 -18.17 -1.39
N GLY A 31 2.65 -17.27 -2.21
CA GLY A 31 2.15 -16.92 -3.54
C GLY A 31 1.14 -15.77 -3.55
N GLU A 32 0.69 -15.30 -2.39
CA GLU A 32 -0.26 -14.20 -2.24
C GLU A 32 -0.09 -13.45 -0.92
N ARG A 33 -0.50 -12.17 -0.92
CA ARG A 33 -0.59 -11.33 0.28
C ARG A 33 -2.04 -11.29 0.75
N ILE A 34 -2.27 -11.85 1.93
CA ILE A 34 -3.55 -11.76 2.68
C ILE A 34 -3.29 -10.95 3.96
N PRO A 35 -3.73 -9.68 4.05
CA PRO A 35 -3.62 -8.85 5.25
C PRO A 35 -4.34 -9.44 6.45
N ASP A 36 -3.81 -9.14 7.64
CA ASP A 36 -4.53 -9.37 8.88
C ASP A 36 -5.85 -8.58 8.82
N GLY A 37 -6.96 -9.21 9.20
CA GLY A 37 -8.30 -8.61 9.11
C GLY A 37 -9.06 -8.87 7.80
N PHE A 38 -8.42 -9.44 6.77
CA PHE A 38 -9.09 -9.75 5.49
C PHE A 38 -10.35 -10.61 5.66
N GLU A 39 -10.34 -11.60 6.56
CA GLU A 39 -11.53 -12.44 6.83
C GLU A 39 -12.72 -11.65 7.41
N ALA A 40 -12.44 -10.58 8.15
CA ALA A 40 -13.48 -9.75 8.76
C ALA A 40 -13.98 -8.65 7.81
N GLU A 41 -13.07 -8.05 7.04
CA GLU A 41 -13.37 -6.91 6.16
C GLU A 41 -13.84 -7.35 4.76
N GLY A 42 -13.31 -8.47 4.26
CA GLY A 42 -13.62 -9.02 2.94
C GLY A 42 -12.91 -8.33 1.77
N PHE A 43 -11.98 -7.41 2.04
CA PHE A 43 -11.17 -6.74 1.02
C PHE A 43 -9.78 -6.36 1.55
N VAL A 44 -8.86 -6.09 0.63
CA VAL A 44 -7.52 -5.57 0.90
C VAL A 44 -7.50 -4.07 0.64
N HIS A 45 -7.09 -3.31 1.64
CA HIS A 45 -6.83 -1.87 1.49
C HIS A 45 -5.65 -1.61 0.55
N MET A 46 -5.88 -0.73 -0.41
CA MET A 46 -4.85 -0.16 -1.27
C MET A 46 -4.89 1.37 -1.21
N SER A 47 -3.92 2.00 -1.85
CA SER A 47 -3.85 3.45 -2.01
C SER A 47 -3.31 3.79 -3.39
N THR A 48 -3.61 5.00 -3.87
CA THR A 48 -2.84 5.61 -4.96
C THR A 48 -1.53 6.20 -4.42
N PRO A 49 -0.51 6.48 -5.26
CA PRO A 49 0.72 7.16 -4.84
C PRO A 49 0.46 8.49 -4.09
N ALA A 50 -0.54 9.25 -4.56
CA ALA A 50 -0.94 10.51 -3.96
C ALA A 50 -1.54 10.36 -2.55
N GLN A 51 -2.03 9.17 -2.18
CA GLN A 51 -2.78 8.94 -0.94
C GLN A 51 -2.04 8.06 0.07
N VAL A 52 -1.10 7.22 -0.36
CA VAL A 52 -0.53 6.14 0.48
C VAL A 52 0.14 6.61 1.77
N HIS A 53 0.66 7.84 1.78
CA HIS A 53 1.23 8.46 2.97
C HIS A 53 0.19 8.70 4.09
N LEU A 54 -1.09 8.88 3.76
CA LEU A 54 -2.15 9.13 4.72
C LEU A 54 -2.39 7.94 5.66
N PRO A 55 -2.70 6.72 5.17
CA PRO A 55 -2.83 5.55 6.04
C PRO A 55 -1.48 5.12 6.63
N ALA A 56 -0.35 5.30 5.91
CA ALA A 56 0.97 5.01 6.46
C ALA A 56 1.24 5.79 7.76
N ASN A 57 0.91 7.09 7.76
CA ASN A 57 1.05 7.93 8.96
C ASN A 57 0.08 7.60 10.09
N ARG A 58 -1.04 6.92 9.81
CA ARG A 58 -2.01 6.49 10.85
C ARG A 58 -1.61 5.16 11.49
N ILE A 59 -1.08 4.24 10.69
CA ILE A 59 -0.91 2.83 11.06
C ILE A 59 0.55 2.52 11.41
N PHE A 60 1.49 3.15 10.71
CA PHE A 60 2.91 2.77 10.74
C PHE A 60 3.86 3.90 11.14
N ALA A 61 3.36 5.01 11.70
CA ALA A 61 4.18 6.17 12.09
C ALA A 61 5.45 5.75 12.86
N GLY A 62 6.61 6.23 12.38
CA GLY A 62 7.92 5.92 12.96
C GLY A 62 8.50 4.53 12.67
N ARG A 63 7.78 3.63 11.99
CA ARG A 63 8.35 2.34 11.54
C ARG A 63 9.22 2.50 10.30
N ASP A 64 10.31 1.76 10.23
CA ASP A 64 11.30 1.80 9.15
C ASP A 64 11.37 0.50 8.33
N ASP A 65 10.46 -0.44 8.57
CA ASP A 65 10.40 -1.74 7.94
C ASP A 65 9.22 -1.90 6.96
N ILE A 66 8.66 -0.78 6.51
CA ILE A 66 7.53 -0.75 5.56
C ILE A 66 8.04 -0.83 4.12
N VAL A 67 7.32 -1.59 3.29
CA VAL A 67 7.50 -1.63 1.85
C VAL A 67 6.19 -1.29 1.14
N LEU A 68 6.30 -0.69 -0.05
CA LEU A 68 5.21 -0.49 -0.98
C LEU A 68 5.30 -1.54 -2.08
N LEU A 69 4.20 -2.23 -2.32
CA LEU A 69 4.00 -3.14 -3.44
C LEU A 69 3.29 -2.35 -4.55
N ALA A 70 3.95 -2.15 -5.68
CA ALA A 70 3.32 -1.65 -6.89
C ALA A 70 2.58 -2.79 -7.58
N ILE A 71 1.30 -2.58 -7.89
CA ILE A 71 0.39 -3.64 -8.33
C ILE A 71 -0.07 -3.37 -9.76
N ASP A 72 0.07 -4.36 -10.63
CA ASP A 72 -0.56 -4.39 -11.95
C ASP A 72 -2.04 -4.79 -11.82
N PRO A 73 -2.99 -3.88 -12.10
CA PRO A 73 -4.42 -4.19 -12.03
C PRO A 73 -4.84 -5.31 -12.99
N ALA A 74 -4.13 -5.51 -14.10
CA ALA A 74 -4.45 -6.54 -15.10
C ALA A 74 -4.21 -7.97 -14.60
N LEU A 75 -3.42 -8.12 -13.53
CA LEU A 75 -3.08 -9.41 -12.92
C LEU A 75 -3.88 -9.70 -11.64
N LEU A 76 -4.81 -8.81 -11.27
CA LEU A 76 -5.69 -9.01 -10.12
C LEU A 76 -6.84 -9.96 -10.45
N VAL A 77 -7.15 -10.84 -9.50
CA VAL A 77 -8.22 -11.85 -9.62
C VAL A 77 -9.56 -11.39 -9.01
N GLY A 78 -9.60 -10.20 -8.41
CA GLY A 78 -10.76 -9.63 -7.73
C GLY A 78 -11.12 -8.24 -8.22
N GLN A 79 -12.31 -7.77 -7.84
CA GLN A 79 -12.75 -6.42 -8.18
C GLN A 79 -12.05 -5.38 -7.31
N VAL A 80 -11.54 -4.32 -7.92
CA VAL A 80 -11.14 -3.09 -7.23
C VAL A 80 -12.33 -2.12 -7.22
N LYS A 81 -12.71 -1.64 -6.03
CA LYS A 81 -13.72 -0.59 -5.87
C LYS A 81 -13.11 0.63 -5.20
N TYR A 82 -13.51 1.81 -5.64
CA TYR A 82 -13.11 3.06 -5.01
C TYR A 82 -14.21 3.48 -4.02
N GLU A 83 -13.89 3.39 -2.73
CA GLU A 83 -14.85 3.57 -1.64
C GLU A 83 -14.32 4.58 -0.61
N PRO A 84 -15.20 5.24 0.16
CA PRO A 84 -14.78 6.20 1.17
C PRO A 84 -13.77 5.59 2.15
N GLY A 85 -12.80 6.41 2.56
CA GLY A 85 -11.84 6.06 3.60
C GLY A 85 -12.42 6.15 5.01
N VAL A 86 -11.59 6.57 5.96
CA VAL A 86 -12.03 6.76 7.35
C VAL A 86 -12.77 8.10 7.52
N PRO A 87 -13.56 8.30 8.59
CA PRO A 87 -14.32 9.55 8.80
C PRO A 87 -13.48 10.84 8.86
N SER A 88 -12.16 10.74 9.08
CA SER A 88 -11.25 11.89 9.07
C SER A 88 -10.73 12.24 7.68
N ASP A 89 -10.97 11.41 6.67
CA ASP A 89 -10.69 11.74 5.27
C ASP A 89 -11.75 12.68 4.69
N PRO A 90 -11.42 13.51 3.68
CA PRO A 90 -12.42 14.26 2.94
C PRO A 90 -13.52 13.35 2.39
N GLU A 91 -14.78 13.76 2.46
CA GLU A 91 -15.93 12.95 2.01
C GLU A 91 -15.84 12.55 0.52
N SER A 92 -15.14 13.34 -0.30
CA SER A 92 -14.89 13.05 -1.71
C SER A 92 -13.74 12.07 -1.96
N MET A 93 -12.92 11.77 -0.94
CA MET A 93 -11.72 10.95 -1.10
C MET A 93 -12.08 9.48 -1.35
N ARG A 94 -11.59 8.98 -2.49
CA ARG A 94 -11.60 7.59 -3.00
C ARG A 94 -10.43 6.74 -2.55
N PHE A 95 -10.57 5.65 -1.79
CA PHE A 95 -9.51 4.64 -1.64
C PHE A 95 -9.85 3.36 -2.41
N PRO A 96 -8.89 2.73 -3.11
CA PRO A 96 -9.10 1.45 -3.76
C PRO A 96 -9.13 0.31 -2.72
N HIS A 97 -10.15 -0.53 -2.83
CA HIS A 97 -10.32 -1.77 -2.07
C HIS A 97 -10.41 -2.95 -3.04
N LEU A 98 -9.52 -3.94 -2.89
CA LEU A 98 -9.57 -5.17 -3.68
C LEU A 98 -10.30 -6.27 -2.92
N TYR A 99 -11.35 -6.81 -3.52
CA TYR A 99 -12.15 -7.90 -2.96
C TYR A 99 -11.55 -9.27 -3.28
N ALA A 100 -10.25 -9.44 -2.98
CA ALA A 100 -9.46 -10.66 -3.10
C ALA A 100 -8.08 -10.47 -2.44
N PRO A 101 -7.34 -11.56 -2.11
CA PRO A 101 -5.91 -11.48 -1.85
C PRO A 101 -5.13 -10.87 -3.02
N ILE A 102 -3.95 -10.31 -2.76
CA ILE A 102 -3.06 -9.81 -3.83
C ILE A 102 -2.15 -10.96 -4.29
N PRO A 103 -2.22 -11.44 -5.54
CA PRO A 103 -1.27 -12.42 -6.05
C PRO A 103 0.14 -11.81 -6.08
N VAL A 104 1.17 -12.57 -5.67
CA VAL A 104 2.57 -12.12 -5.77
C VAL A 104 2.94 -11.79 -7.23
N ALA A 105 2.38 -12.53 -8.18
CA ALA A 105 2.56 -12.29 -9.61
C ALA A 105 2.02 -10.92 -10.09
N ALA A 106 1.08 -10.31 -9.36
CA ALA A 106 0.57 -8.98 -9.67
C ALA A 106 1.48 -7.85 -9.17
N VAL A 107 2.51 -8.15 -8.38
CA VAL A 107 3.44 -7.15 -7.86
C VAL A 107 4.57 -6.90 -8.87
N THR A 108 4.62 -5.69 -9.43
CA THR A 108 5.58 -5.30 -10.47
C THR A 108 6.84 -4.65 -9.91
N ALA A 109 6.74 -4.03 -8.74
CA ALA A 109 7.87 -3.45 -8.03
C ALA A 109 7.65 -3.47 -6.51
N VAL A 110 8.76 -3.46 -5.77
CA VAL A 110 8.77 -3.36 -4.30
C VAL A 110 9.71 -2.23 -3.92
N VAL A 111 9.19 -1.24 -3.21
CA VAL A 111 9.94 -0.03 -2.83
C VAL A 111 10.01 0.07 -1.31
N GLU A 112 11.21 0.24 -0.78
CA GLU A 112 11.37 0.55 0.65
C GLU A 112 10.74 1.91 0.94
N TYR A 113 9.92 1.99 1.99
CA TYR A 113 9.22 3.21 2.33
C TYR A 113 9.56 3.61 3.75
N PHE A 114 10.32 4.69 3.87
CA PHE A 114 10.83 5.17 5.15
C PHE A 114 10.12 6.45 5.56
N PRO A 115 9.84 6.62 6.86
CA PRO A 115 9.43 7.91 7.39
C PRO A 115 10.61 8.88 7.38
N GLY A 116 10.30 10.18 7.38
CA GLY A 116 11.30 11.21 7.64
C GLY A 116 11.82 11.17 9.09
N GLU A 117 12.78 12.04 9.39
CA GLU A 117 13.37 12.17 10.75
C GLU A 117 12.33 12.44 11.85
N ASN A 118 11.17 12.99 11.49
CA ASN A 118 10.04 13.24 12.38
C ASN A 118 9.07 12.04 12.53
N GLY A 119 9.39 10.89 11.94
CA GLY A 119 8.53 9.70 11.95
C GLY A 119 7.36 9.75 10.96
N VAL A 120 7.31 10.76 10.08
CA VAL A 120 6.19 11.00 9.15
C VAL A 120 6.56 10.55 7.73
N PHE A 121 5.70 9.76 7.11
CA PHE A 121 5.78 9.35 5.71
C PHE A 121 5.33 10.49 4.79
N SER A 122 6.07 10.66 3.69
CA SER A 122 5.77 11.66 2.65
C SER A 122 5.04 11.02 1.47
N PRO A 123 4.27 11.80 0.67
CA PRO A 123 3.69 11.31 -0.57
C PRO A 123 4.74 10.66 -1.47
N VAL A 124 4.32 9.65 -2.22
CA VAL A 124 5.15 8.98 -3.22
C VAL A 124 4.94 9.73 -4.54
N ARG A 125 6.03 9.98 -5.27
CA ARG A 125 6.01 10.52 -6.63
C ARG A 125 6.44 9.44 -7.60
#